data_AF-A0A848GUK5-F1
#
_entry.id   AF-A0A848GUK5-F1
#
_cell.length_a   1.000
_cell.length_b   1.000
_cell.length_c   1.000
_cell.angle_alpha   90.00
_cell.angle_beta   90.00
_cell.angle_gamma   90.00
#
_symmetry.space_group_name_H-M   'P 1'
#
loop_
_entity.id
_entity.type
_entity.pdbx_description
1 polymer ?
#
loop_
_entity_poly.entity_id
_entity_poly.type
_entity_poly.pdbx_seq_one_letter_code
_entity_poly.pdbx_strand_id
1 'polypeptide(L)' 'MIISIDKDGNVTAEINGVKGSSCKDYTKLVEQIIEGQIINETLTSEYYEQEVKTDDRSHLSNNL' A
#
# COMPACT_ATOMS: atom_id res chain seq x y z
N MET A 1 -0.74 -7.95 1.40
CA MET A 1 0.42 -7.45 2.16
C MET A 1 0.99 -8.60 2.95
N ILE A 2 2.32 -8.75 2.96
CA ILE A 2 3.04 -9.76 3.75
C ILE A 2 4.00 -9.00 4.67
N ILE A 3 4.10 -9.42 5.93
CA ILE A 3 5.02 -8.85 6.92
C ILE A 3 5.91 -9.98 7.44
N SER A 4 7.21 -9.74 7.43
CA SER A 4 8.23 -10.64 7.97
C SER A 4 9.08 -9.89 8.98
N ILE A 5 9.40 -10.53 10.10
CA ILE A 5 10.25 -9.98 11.16
C ILE A 5 11.40 -10.94 11.38
N ASP A 6 12.64 -10.44 11.30
CA ASP A 6 13.82 -11.25 11.56
C ASP A 6 14.14 -11.34 13.07
N LYS A 7 15.16 -12.14 13.41
CA LYS A 7 15.61 -12.34 14.79
C LYS A 7 16.17 -11.08 15.47
N ASP A 8 16.56 -10.07 14.67
CA ASP A 8 17.15 -8.82 15.14
C ASP A 8 16.07 -7.72 15.24
N GLY A 9 14.82 -8.03 14.90
CA GLY A 9 13.68 -7.13 14.97
C GLY A 9 13.48 -6.28 13.71
N ASN A 10 14.21 -6.54 12.62
CA ASN A 10 13.99 -5.82 11.38
C ASN A 10 12.68 -6.27 10.74
N VAL A 11 11.86 -5.30 10.34
CA VAL A 11 10.56 -5.54 9.71
C VAL A 11 10.68 -5.34 8.20
N THR A 12 10.28 -6.35 7.44
CA THR A 12 10.13 -6.28 5.98
C THR A 12 8.65 -6.35 5.64
N ALA A 13 8.15 -5.35 4.89
CA ALA A 13 6.77 -5.29 4.45
C ALA A 13 6.69 -5.34 2.91
N GLU A 14 5.98 -6.34 2.39
CA GLU A 14 5.73 -6.50 0.95
C GLU A 14 4.29 -6.10 0.63
N ILE A 15 4.13 -5.08 -0.23
CA ILE A 15 2.84 -4.53 -0.63
C ILE A 15 2.62 -4.81 -2.11
N ASN A 16 1.98 -5.94 -2.39
CA ASN A 16 1.65 -6.39 -3.75
C ASN A 16 0.18 -6.06 -4.10
N GLY A 17 -0.11 -5.88 -5.39
CA GLY A 17 -1.47 -5.66 -5.89
C GLY A 17 -2.01 -4.23 -5.67
N VAL A 18 -1.16 -3.30 -5.23
CA VAL A 18 -1.49 -1.88 -5.10
C VAL A 18 -0.82 -1.12 -6.24
N LYS A 19 -1.62 -0.52 -7.10
CA LYS A 19 -1.13 0.26 -8.25
C LYS A 19 -0.90 1.71 -7.85
N GLY A 20 0.06 2.35 -8.49
CA GLY A 20 0.36 3.76 -8.24
C GLY A 20 0.95 4.00 -6.85
N SER A 21 0.86 5.25 -6.40
CA SER A 21 1.50 5.68 -5.15
C SER A 21 0.74 5.32 -3.88
N SER A 22 -0.45 4.71 -3.95
CA SER A 22 -1.21 4.31 -2.76
C SER A 22 -0.50 3.27 -1.90
N CYS A 23 0.49 2.54 -2.43
CA CYS A 23 1.34 1.65 -1.62
C CYS A 23 2.08 2.41 -0.50
N LYS A 24 2.32 3.72 -0.69
CA LYS A 24 3.01 4.60 0.27
C LYS A 24 2.19 4.88 1.52
N ASP A 25 0.87 4.79 1.45
CA ASP A 25 0.04 4.98 2.63
C ASP A 25 0.09 3.75 3.55
N TYR A 26 0.21 2.55 2.95
CA TYR A 26 0.43 1.32 3.70
C TYR A 26 1.82 1.28 4.34
N THR A 27 2.88 1.75 3.66
CA THR A 27 4.21 1.81 4.29
C THR A 27 4.23 2.76 5.48
N LYS A 28 3.62 3.95 5.38
CA LYS A 28 3.48 4.87 6.51
C LYS A 28 2.74 4.27 7.69
N LEU A 29 1.67 3.50 7.45
CA LEU A 29 0.94 2.81 8.50
C LEU A 29 1.84 1.82 9.24
N VAL A 30 2.68 1.08 8.52
CA VAL A 30 3.64 0.15 9.13
C VAL A 30 4.64 0.90 10.01
N GLU A 31 5.24 1.98 9.50
CA GLU A 31 6.18 2.80 10.27
C GLU A 31 5.56 3.29 11.58
N GLN A 32 4.30 3.74 11.54
CA GLN A 32 3.57 4.20 12.72
C GLN A 32 3.31 3.07 13.73
N ILE A 33 2.92 1.88 13.25
CA ILE A 33 2.60 0.74 14.13
C ILE A 33 3.85 0.25 14.86
N ILE A 34 4.98 0.19 14.17
CA ILE A 34 6.23 -0.34 14.74
C ILE A 34 7.08 0.76 15.39
N GLU A 35 6.61 2.00 15.38
CA GLU A 35 7.36 3.20 15.80
C GLU A 35 8.77 3.25 15.17
N GLY A 36 8.85 2.88 13.89
CA GLY A 36 10.09 2.68 13.14
C GLY A 36 10.27 3.63 11.97
N GLN A 37 11.27 3.33 11.13
CA GLN A 37 11.65 4.13 9.97
C GLN A 37 11.99 3.22 8.80
N ILE A 38 11.61 3.58 7.58
CA ILE A 38 12.04 2.89 6.36
C ILE A 38 13.54 3.11 6.16
N ILE A 39 14.29 2.01 6.22
CA ILE A 39 15.74 1.99 5.96
C ILE A 39 16.09 1.66 4.51
N ASN A 40 15.19 0.96 3.80
CA ASN A 40 15.36 0.57 2.41
C ASN A 40 13.99 0.39 1.75
N GLU A 41 13.90 0.70 0.46
CA GLU A 41 12.67 0.56 -0.32
C GLU A 41 12.99 0.10 -1.75
N THR A 42 12.20 -0.84 -2.23
CA THR A 42 12.19 -1.26 -3.64
C THR A 42 10.77 -1.15 -4.17
N LEU A 43 10.59 -0.36 -5.24
CA LEU A 43 9.29 -0.20 -5.89
C LEU A 43 9.07 -1.32 -6.91
N THR A 44 7.88 -1.93 -6.86
CA THR A 44 7.48 -2.93 -7.85
C THR A 44 6.96 -2.25 -9.13
N SER A 45 6.70 -3.03 -10.19
CA SER A 45 6.09 -2.51 -11.42
C SER A 45 4.74 -1.86 -11.19
N GLU A 46 3.94 -2.38 -10.26
CA GLU A 46 2.60 -1.87 -9.97
C GLU A 46 2.62 -0.42 -9.48
N TYR A 47 3.67 0.02 -8.80
CA TYR A 47 3.83 1.41 -8.37
C TYR A 47 3.78 2.40 -9.55
N TYR A 48 4.29 1.98 -10.72
CA TYR A 48 4.34 2.80 -11.92
C TYR A 48 3.09 2.64 -12.81
N GLU A 49 2.18 1.73 -12.45
CA GLU A 49 0.91 1.60 -13.13
C GLU A 49 -0.06 2.70 -12.68
N GLN A 50 -0.90 3.16 -13.61
CA GLN A 50 -1.93 4.14 -13.27
C GLN A 50 -3.03 3.49 -12.43
N GLU A 51 -3.41 4.18 -11.35
CA GLU A 51 -4.64 3.87 -10.64
C GLU A 51 -5.84 4.18 -11.54
N VAL A 52 -6.54 3.15 -11.99
CA VAL A 52 -7.85 3.32 -12.60
C VAL A 52 -8.83 3.60 -11.46
N LYS A 53 -9.18 4.87 -11.26
CA LYS A 53 -10.24 5.27 -10.34
C LYS A 53 -11.58 4.88 -10.94
N THR A 54 -12.09 3.70 -10.60
CA THR A 54 -13.48 3.36 -10.87
C THR A 54 -14.34 4.25 -9.97
N ASP A 55 -15.04 5.22 -10.54
CA ASP A 55 -16.01 6.05 -9.81
C ASP A 55 -17.23 5.18 -9.48
N ASP A 56 -17.24 4.57 -8.29
CA ASP A 56 -18.32 3.71 -7.79
C ASP A 56 -19.68 4.43 -7.64
N ARG A 57 -19.77 5.73 -7.95
CA ARG A 57 -21.02 6.51 -7.87
C ARG A 57 -21.99 6.29 -9.05
N SER A 58 -21.64 5.52 -10.08
CA SER A 58 -22.50 5.34 -11.26
C SER A 58 -23.69 4.37 -11.08
N HIS A 59 -23.81 3.68 -9.93
CA HIS A 59 -24.87 2.68 -9.71
C HIS A 59 -26.02 3.10 -8.79
N LEU A 60 -26.05 4.34 -8.28
CA LEU A 60 -27.11 4.81 -7.36
C LEU A 60 -28.01 5.92 -7.95
N SER A 61 -28.26 5.92 -9.25
CA SER A 61 -29.34 6.74 -9.84
C SER A 61 -30.41 5.86 -10.47
N ASN A 62 -31.35 5.39 -9.66
CA ASN A 62 -32.72 5.09 -10.07
C ASN A 62 -33.62 5.17 -8.84
N ASN A 63 -34.26 6.33 -8.66
CA ASN A 63 -35.64 6.53 -8.18
C ASN A 63 -35.79 7.91 -7.53
N LEU A 64 -36.23 8.89 -8.33
CA LEU A 64 -37.07 10.02 -7.91
C LEU A 64 -37.81 10.58 -9.13
#